data_AF-T0R5H3-F1
#
_entry.id   AF-T0R5H3-F1
#
_cell.length_a   1.000
_cell.length_b   1.000
_cell.length_c   1.000
_cell.angle_alpha   90.00
_cell.angle_beta   90.00
_cell.angle_gamma   90.00
#
_symmetry.space_group_name_H-M   'P 1'
#
loop_
_entity.id
_entity.type
_entity.pdbx_description
1 polymer ?
#
loop_
_entity_poly.entity_id
_entity_poly.type
_entity_poly.pdbx_seq_one_letter_code
_entity_poly.pdbx_strand_id
1 'polypeptide(L)'
;MSSGHLSSLCRQPSRKGVQLFASLNKITSAPITSGRRVALVYALTCDAQSWVPPVIRDDVVEGFATIAQDPPNEVWYVARAVDLNSTTLEVVNLKRLDATFVDLLVATGDYDVALARFADCDVYVYDKYGTAFEVTSEFDAYEEDDDHDGHDKACDDDDGEDDDSWCYMPWYENIIVDFTHHEACNVPDAILWKLECNTADFFLRSRRAGDGRFKLPGAAIVFWPKSRRLTIAEAIGALEMLRDAIECGDVGTLGLGLREFPCRGHDGQLLLQYKDMELLEPFIRDTQHLPLDEANDTARFIHTSLETCSWPALLPAMESFLARAARKSDASAICRLLASLAGLASADDAVCPPLTQPYTGEFLKSCWQAVVIEPEFRPGNAPTEHCILLDWYFDDFLPTRPGDNYLGQWLPPPLLL
;
A
#
# COMPACT_ATOMS: atom_id res chain seq x y z
N MET A 1 50.04 -3.81 24.97
CA MET A 1 48.81 -3.10 25.39
C MET A 1 47.78 -4.17 25.70
N SER A 2 47.49 -4.38 26.99
CA SER A 2 46.61 -5.44 27.49
C SER A 2 45.14 -5.07 27.31
N SER A 3 44.37 -5.94 26.66
CA SER A 3 42.91 -5.88 26.65
C SER A 3 42.37 -6.58 27.89
N GLY A 4 41.73 -5.81 28.77
CA GLY A 4 41.04 -6.31 29.97
C GLY A 4 39.62 -6.77 29.63
N HIS A 5 39.38 -8.08 29.74
CA HIS A 5 38.04 -8.66 29.80
C HIS A 5 37.48 -8.48 31.22
N LEU A 6 36.42 -7.68 31.38
CA LEU A 6 35.62 -7.62 32.60
C LEU A 6 34.41 -8.54 32.45
N SER A 7 34.58 -9.78 32.90
CA SER A 7 33.50 -10.76 33.04
C SER A 7 32.68 -10.41 34.30
N SER A 8 31.50 -9.82 34.09
CA SER A 8 30.49 -9.61 35.14
C SER A 8 29.92 -10.95 35.61
N LEU A 9 30.48 -11.50 36.69
CA LEU A 9 29.95 -12.65 37.40
C LEU A 9 28.68 -12.26 38.16
N CYS A 10 27.53 -12.39 37.50
CA CYS A 10 26.23 -12.41 38.17
C CYS A 10 26.17 -13.71 38.99
N ARG A 11 26.41 -13.62 40.31
CA ARG A 11 26.34 -14.75 41.24
C ARG A 11 24.92 -15.32 41.24
N GLN A 12 24.73 -16.47 40.59
CA GLN A 12 23.52 -17.27 40.80
C GLN A 12 23.41 -17.62 42.30
N PRO A 13 22.23 -17.42 42.92
CA PRO A 13 22.03 -17.81 44.31
C PRO A 13 22.29 -19.32 44.43
N SER A 14 23.13 -19.71 45.40
CA SER A 14 23.48 -21.11 45.58
C SER A 14 22.21 -21.95 45.77
N ARG A 15 22.16 -23.12 45.13
CA ARG A 15 21.04 -24.08 45.21
C ARG A 15 20.64 -24.43 46.66
N LYS A 16 21.58 -24.27 47.61
CA LYS A 16 21.37 -24.42 49.06
C LYS A 16 20.55 -23.29 49.69
N GLY A 17 20.62 -22.06 49.17
CA GLY A 17 19.83 -20.92 49.65
C GLY A 17 18.35 -21.03 49.27
N VAL A 18 18.06 -21.54 48.06
CA VAL A 18 16.68 -21.75 47.57
C VAL A 18 16.00 -22.92 48.30
N GLN A 19 16.73 -23.99 48.61
CA GLN A 19 16.19 -25.11 49.41
C GLN A 19 15.86 -24.72 50.86
N LEU A 20 16.56 -23.73 51.43
CA LEU A 20 16.31 -23.26 52.80
C LEU A 20 15.08 -22.35 52.89
N PHE A 21 14.68 -21.69 51.80
CA PHE A 21 13.43 -20.94 51.72
C PHE A 21 12.22 -21.85 51.47
N ALA A 22 12.39 -22.96 50.73
CA ALA A 22 11.31 -23.92 50.48
C ALA A 22 10.94 -24.77 51.72
N SER A 23 11.83 -24.89 52.71
CA SER A 23 11.58 -25.65 53.95
C SER A 23 10.96 -24.82 55.06
N LEU A 24 10.86 -23.49 54.91
CA LEU A 24 10.22 -22.60 55.86
C LEU A 24 8.89 -22.12 55.29
N ASN A 25 7.83 -22.66 55.88
CA ASN A 25 6.42 -22.30 55.75
C ASN A 25 5.61 -23.20 54.81
N LYS A 26 4.68 -23.92 55.43
CA LYS A 26 3.46 -24.42 54.82
C LYS A 26 2.65 -23.19 54.38
N ILE A 27 2.99 -22.62 53.22
CA ILE A 27 2.26 -21.49 52.63
C ILE A 27 0.94 -22.08 52.10
N THR A 28 -0.12 -21.98 52.89
CA THR A 28 -1.48 -22.17 52.38
C THR A 28 -1.87 -20.90 51.62
N SER A 29 -1.60 -20.86 50.32
CA SER A 29 -2.13 -19.80 49.47
C SER A 29 -3.62 -20.08 49.24
N ALA A 30 -4.49 -19.12 49.56
CA ALA A 30 -5.87 -19.13 49.08
C ALA A 30 -5.89 -19.29 47.54
N PRO A 31 -6.94 -19.90 46.95
CA PRO A 31 -7.06 -20.05 45.50
C PRO A 31 -6.77 -18.72 44.80
N ILE A 32 -5.95 -18.77 43.75
CA ILE A 32 -5.52 -17.55 43.04
C ILE A 32 -6.71 -17.04 42.22
N THR A 33 -7.49 -16.13 42.79
CA THR A 33 -8.67 -15.53 42.14
C THR A 33 -8.37 -14.23 41.40
N SER A 34 -7.11 -13.77 41.39
CA SER A 34 -6.70 -12.49 40.81
C SER A 34 -5.49 -12.66 39.88
N GLY A 35 -5.63 -12.21 38.62
CA GLY A 35 -4.59 -12.33 37.59
C GLY A 35 -3.23 -11.74 37.95
N ARG A 36 -3.17 -10.75 38.85
CA ARG A 36 -1.90 -10.14 39.31
C ARG A 36 -1.00 -11.11 40.07
N ARG A 37 -1.58 -12.05 40.84
CA ARG A 37 -0.81 -13.05 41.60
C ARG A 37 -0.32 -14.19 40.69
N VAL A 38 -1.08 -14.54 39.65
CA VAL A 38 -0.64 -15.49 38.62
C VAL A 38 0.60 -14.96 37.90
N ALA A 39 0.58 -13.69 37.48
CA ALA A 39 1.71 -13.05 36.81
C ALA A 39 2.98 -13.00 37.69
N LEU A 40 2.83 -12.72 38.99
CA LEU A 40 3.95 -12.71 39.93
C LEU A 40 4.56 -14.11 40.13
N VAL A 41 3.71 -15.14 40.27
CA VAL A 41 4.19 -16.53 40.40
C VAL A 41 4.90 -16.97 39.13
N TYR A 42 4.33 -16.68 37.96
CA TYR A 42 4.97 -16.97 36.67
C TYR A 42 6.32 -16.28 36.50
N ALA A 43 6.42 -14.99 36.85
CA ALA A 43 7.67 -14.23 36.81
C ALA A 43 8.74 -14.76 37.78
N LEU A 44 8.35 -15.41 38.88
CA LEU A 44 9.26 -16.02 39.85
C LEU A 44 9.69 -17.45 39.47
N THR A 45 8.89 -18.17 38.69
CA THR A 45 9.15 -19.57 38.32
C THR A 45 9.74 -19.75 36.93
N CYS A 46 9.54 -18.80 36.02
CA CYS A 46 10.13 -18.85 34.68
C CYS A 46 11.61 -18.47 34.73
N ASP A 47 12.43 -19.18 33.95
CA ASP A 47 13.81 -18.77 33.69
C ASP A 47 13.79 -17.38 33.06
N ALA A 48 14.53 -16.43 33.64
CA ALA A 48 14.56 -15.03 33.22
C ALA A 48 14.94 -14.89 31.73
N GLN A 49 15.64 -15.88 31.15
CA GLN A 49 15.99 -15.89 29.73
C GLN A 49 14.87 -16.40 28.80
N SER A 50 13.82 -17.03 29.36
CA SER A 50 12.67 -17.57 28.63
C SER A 50 11.39 -16.73 28.82
N TRP A 51 11.44 -15.72 29.69
CA TRP A 51 10.31 -14.84 29.92
C TRP A 51 10.17 -13.86 28.77
N VAL A 52 9.11 -14.03 28.00
CA VAL A 52 8.64 -13.02 27.04
C VAL A 52 7.56 -12.21 27.76
N PRO A 53 7.73 -10.89 27.93
CA PRO A 53 6.69 -10.06 28.52
C PRO A 53 5.39 -10.22 27.74
N PRO A 54 4.23 -10.20 28.42
CA PRO A 54 2.96 -10.22 27.71
C PRO A 54 2.88 -8.98 26.81
N VAL A 55 2.47 -9.21 25.56
CA VAL A 55 2.27 -8.14 24.57
C VAL A 55 1.30 -7.11 25.14
N ILE A 56 1.75 -5.86 25.28
CA ILE A 56 0.90 -4.75 25.71
C ILE A 56 0.22 -4.10 24.50
N ARG A 57 -0.78 -3.25 24.77
CA ARG A 57 -1.51 -2.54 23.70
C ARG A 57 -0.56 -1.79 22.77
N ASP A 58 0.42 -1.10 23.33
CA ASP A 58 1.36 -0.27 22.58
C ASP A 58 2.24 -1.11 21.64
N ASP A 59 2.66 -2.31 22.06
CA ASP A 59 3.39 -3.25 21.20
C ASP A 59 2.54 -3.68 19.99
N VAL A 60 1.22 -3.86 20.19
CA VAL A 60 0.30 -4.21 19.09
C VAL A 60 0.11 -3.04 18.14
N VAL A 61 -0.02 -1.82 18.67
CA VAL A 61 -0.11 -0.59 17.85
C VAL A 61 1.16 -0.40 17.03
N GLU A 62 2.34 -0.54 17.65
CA GLU A 62 3.63 -0.46 16.96
C GLU A 62 3.78 -1.57 15.89
N GLY A 63 3.32 -2.78 16.19
CA GLY A 63 3.30 -3.88 15.24
C GLY A 63 2.44 -3.58 14.01
N PHE A 64 1.23 -3.05 14.20
CA PHE A 64 0.36 -2.65 13.08
C PHE A 64 0.92 -1.45 12.33
N ALA A 65 1.47 -0.45 13.00
CA ALA A 65 2.14 0.69 12.35
C ALA A 65 3.30 0.22 11.44
N THR A 66 4.10 -0.75 11.91
CA THR A 66 5.16 -1.36 11.11
C THR A 66 4.60 -2.06 9.87
N ILE A 67 3.48 -2.78 9.98
CA ILE A 67 2.83 -3.43 8.82
C ILE A 67 2.26 -2.38 7.86
N ALA A 68 1.74 -1.25 8.35
CA ALA A 68 1.21 -0.18 7.50
C ALA A 68 2.28 0.52 6.66
N GLN A 69 3.52 0.55 7.16
CA GLN A 69 4.68 1.12 6.46
C GLN A 69 5.20 0.22 5.32
N ASP A 70 5.07 -1.11 5.47
CA ASP A 70 5.46 -2.09 4.45
C ASP A 70 4.38 -3.18 4.26
N PRO A 71 3.19 -2.79 3.73
CA PRO A 71 2.08 -3.72 3.61
C PRO A 71 2.34 -4.73 2.49
N PRO A 72 1.94 -6.02 2.67
CA PRO A 72 2.12 -7.05 1.65
C PRO A 72 1.58 -6.61 0.28
N ASN A 73 2.37 -6.75 -0.78
CA ASN A 73 2.08 -6.19 -2.12
C ASN A 73 0.77 -6.65 -2.77
N GLU A 74 0.18 -7.75 -2.30
CA GLU A 74 -0.98 -8.40 -2.92
C GLU A 74 -2.30 -8.18 -2.17
N VAL A 75 -2.30 -7.45 -1.04
CA VAL A 75 -3.49 -7.32 -0.20
C VAL A 75 -3.81 -5.85 0.03
N TRP A 76 -4.93 -5.38 -0.53
CA TRP A 76 -5.35 -3.99 -0.42
C TRP A 76 -6.40 -3.85 0.69
N TYR A 77 -7.40 -4.72 0.70
CA TYR A 77 -8.46 -4.76 1.70
C TYR A 77 -8.34 -6.01 2.58
N VAL A 78 -8.11 -5.78 3.87
CA VAL A 78 -8.16 -6.85 4.87
C VAL A 78 -9.51 -6.79 5.58
N ALA A 79 -10.25 -7.89 5.55
CA ALA A 79 -11.51 -8.04 6.25
C ALA A 79 -11.37 -8.94 7.48
N ARG A 80 -12.11 -8.62 8.53
CA ARG A 80 -12.30 -9.46 9.70
C ARG A 80 -13.80 -9.65 9.93
N ALA A 81 -14.25 -10.89 9.82
CA ALA A 81 -15.63 -11.27 10.07
C ALA A 81 -16.11 -10.76 11.43
N VAL A 82 -17.29 -10.15 11.46
CA VAL A 82 -17.97 -9.75 12.70
C VAL A 82 -19.39 -10.27 12.71
N ASP A 83 -19.87 -10.54 13.92
CA ASP A 83 -21.24 -10.96 14.16
C ASP A 83 -22.01 -9.75 14.67
N LEU A 84 -22.80 -9.16 13.76
CA LEU A 84 -23.65 -8.02 14.04
C LEU A 84 -25.07 -8.50 14.34
N ASN A 85 -25.52 -8.27 15.56
CA ASN A 85 -26.90 -8.54 15.96
C ASN A 85 -27.89 -7.47 15.47
N SER A 86 -27.40 -6.37 14.89
CA SER A 86 -28.18 -5.21 14.46
C SER A 86 -28.21 -5.08 12.95
N THR A 87 -29.33 -4.58 12.43
CA THR A 87 -29.46 -4.15 11.03
C THR A 87 -28.70 -2.85 10.74
N THR A 88 -28.28 -2.10 11.76
CA THR A 88 -27.50 -0.86 11.59
C THR A 88 -25.99 -1.11 11.69
N LEU A 89 -25.25 -0.64 10.69
CA LEU A 89 -23.78 -0.71 10.62
C LEU A 89 -23.16 0.42 11.46
N GLU A 90 -23.09 0.21 12.77
CA GLU A 90 -22.45 1.17 13.66
C GLU A 90 -21.36 0.50 14.51
N VAL A 91 -20.25 1.20 14.71
CA VAL A 91 -19.11 0.73 15.53
C VAL A 91 -19.55 0.42 16.97
N VAL A 92 -20.55 1.13 17.49
CA VAL A 92 -21.12 0.90 18.84
C VAL A 92 -21.81 -0.46 18.98
N ASN A 93 -22.20 -1.09 17.87
CA ASN A 93 -22.84 -2.41 17.85
C ASN A 93 -21.83 -3.56 17.82
N LEU A 94 -20.53 -3.26 17.70
CA LEU A 94 -19.49 -4.28 17.72
C LEU A 94 -19.35 -4.91 19.10
N LYS A 95 -19.10 -6.22 19.12
CA LYS A 95 -18.72 -6.92 20.35
C LYS A 95 -17.42 -6.34 20.88
N ARG A 96 -17.22 -6.40 22.20
CA ARG A 96 -16.06 -5.80 22.89
C ARG A 96 -14.71 -6.09 22.23
N LEU A 97 -14.48 -7.32 21.76
CA LEU A 97 -13.21 -7.70 21.13
C LEU A 97 -13.00 -7.05 19.76
N ASP A 98 -14.07 -6.87 19.00
CA ASP A 98 -14.03 -6.28 17.67
C ASP A 98 -13.95 -4.75 17.76
N ALA A 99 -14.67 -4.14 18.71
CA ALA A 99 -14.50 -2.73 19.05
C ALA A 99 -13.05 -2.42 19.50
N THR A 100 -12.46 -3.27 20.37
CA THR A 100 -11.06 -3.10 20.79
C THR A 100 -10.08 -3.23 19.60
N PHE A 101 -10.42 -4.06 18.61
CA PHE A 101 -9.62 -4.21 17.41
C PHE A 101 -9.69 -2.96 16.52
N VAL A 102 -10.88 -2.38 16.33
CA VAL A 102 -11.05 -1.08 15.66
C VAL A 102 -10.26 0.01 16.38
N ASP A 103 -10.37 0.09 17.71
CA ASP A 103 -9.63 1.07 18.53
C ASP A 103 -8.11 0.92 18.41
N LEU A 104 -7.60 -0.29 18.17
CA LEU A 104 -6.17 -0.53 17.94
C LEU A 104 -5.74 -0.02 16.57
N LEU A 105 -6.50 -0.33 15.51
CA LEU A 105 -6.22 0.13 14.16
C LEU A 105 -6.29 1.66 14.06
N VAL A 106 -7.32 2.28 14.66
CA VAL A 106 -7.47 3.73 14.69
C VAL A 106 -6.36 4.39 15.51
N ALA A 107 -5.92 3.76 16.61
CA ALA A 107 -4.83 4.29 17.44
C ALA A 107 -3.46 4.31 16.73
N THR A 108 -3.25 3.52 15.66
CA THR A 108 -2.01 3.66 14.88
C THR A 108 -1.99 4.97 14.10
N GLY A 109 -3.15 5.49 13.69
CA GLY A 109 -3.26 6.63 12.77
C GLY A 109 -2.98 6.29 11.30
N ASP A 110 -2.53 5.07 11.01
CA ASP A 110 -2.03 4.62 9.70
C ASP A 110 -3.03 3.74 8.94
N TYR A 111 -4.15 3.37 9.54
CA TYR A 111 -5.20 2.58 8.89
C TYR A 111 -6.49 3.39 8.71
N ASP A 112 -7.16 3.12 7.60
CA ASP A 112 -8.57 3.39 7.42
C ASP A 112 -9.38 2.17 7.83
N VAL A 113 -10.53 2.42 8.44
CA VAL A 113 -11.39 1.36 8.96
C VAL A 113 -12.83 1.65 8.57
N ALA A 114 -13.49 0.65 8.01
CA ALA A 114 -14.91 0.64 7.72
C ALA A 114 -15.57 -0.64 8.23
N LEU A 115 -16.82 -0.51 8.65
CA LEU A 115 -17.70 -1.64 8.89
C LEU A 115 -18.51 -1.86 7.62
N ALA A 116 -18.37 -3.02 6.99
CA ALA A 116 -19.00 -3.33 5.71
C ALA A 116 -19.98 -4.50 5.83
N ARG A 117 -21.06 -4.45 5.06
CA ARG A 117 -21.98 -5.55 4.78
C ARG A 117 -21.71 -6.08 3.37
N PHE A 118 -21.79 -7.39 3.24
CA PHE A 118 -21.62 -8.08 1.97
C PHE A 118 -22.97 -8.40 1.33
N ALA A 119 -23.01 -8.49 0.00
CA ALA A 119 -24.20 -8.86 -0.74
C ALA A 119 -24.69 -10.23 -0.27
N ASP A 120 -25.99 -10.35 0.01
CA ASP A 120 -26.63 -11.66 0.10
C ASP A 120 -26.57 -12.28 -1.31
N CYS A 121 -26.08 -13.51 -1.42
CA CYS A 121 -26.40 -14.29 -2.62
C CYS A 121 -27.90 -14.52 -2.56
N ASP A 122 -28.64 -14.07 -3.57
CA ASP A 122 -29.96 -14.63 -3.82
C ASP A 122 -29.78 -16.14 -3.88
N VAL A 123 -30.40 -16.85 -2.93
CA VAL A 123 -30.19 -18.28 -2.75
C VAL A 123 -30.83 -18.98 -3.94
N TYR A 124 -30.02 -19.27 -4.95
CA TYR A 124 -30.39 -20.28 -5.93
C TYR A 124 -30.37 -21.62 -5.20
N VAL A 125 -31.56 -22.17 -4.95
CA VAL A 125 -31.67 -23.54 -4.46
C VAL A 125 -31.38 -24.43 -5.66
N TYR A 126 -30.22 -25.08 -5.62
CA TYR A 126 -29.93 -26.14 -6.55
C TYR A 126 -30.64 -27.40 -6.06
N ASP A 127 -31.52 -27.96 -6.89
CA ASP A 127 -32.04 -29.29 -6.61
C ASP A 127 -30.89 -30.32 -6.59
N LYS A 128 -31.16 -31.55 -6.16
CA LYS A 128 -30.18 -32.66 -6.16
C LYS A 128 -29.62 -33.00 -7.56
N TYR A 129 -30.14 -32.36 -8.62
CA TYR A 129 -29.72 -32.53 -10.01
C TYR A 129 -28.92 -31.32 -10.54
N GLY A 130 -28.66 -30.29 -9.72
CA GLY A 130 -27.88 -29.12 -10.09
C GLY A 130 -28.68 -28.07 -10.88
N THR A 131 -30.02 -28.11 -10.85
CA THR A 131 -30.87 -27.10 -11.48
C THR A 131 -31.08 -25.94 -10.52
N ALA A 132 -30.61 -24.74 -10.89
CA ALA A 132 -30.85 -23.53 -10.12
C ALA A 132 -32.33 -23.13 -10.22
N PHE A 133 -33.03 -23.07 -9.08
CA PHE A 133 -34.32 -22.40 -8.98
C PHE A 133 -34.13 -21.04 -8.30
N GLU A 134 -34.62 -19.98 -8.94
CA GLU A 134 -34.71 -18.65 -8.34
C GLU A 134 -35.82 -18.70 -7.29
N VAL A 135 -35.45 -18.75 -6.00
CA VAL A 135 -36.44 -18.72 -4.91
C VAL A 135 -36.85 -17.27 -4.72
N THR A 136 -37.79 -16.80 -5.54
CA THR A 136 -38.51 -15.56 -5.24
C THR A 136 -39.21 -15.75 -3.91
N SER A 137 -38.99 -14.84 -2.95
CA SER A 137 -39.47 -14.95 -1.56
C SER A 137 -41.00 -14.90 -1.36
N GLU A 138 -41.78 -15.15 -2.41
CA GLU A 138 -43.24 -15.32 -2.40
C GLU A 138 -43.63 -16.81 -2.30
N PHE A 139 -42.87 -17.63 -1.57
CA PHE A 139 -43.35 -18.97 -1.23
C PHE A 139 -44.42 -18.81 -0.14
N ASP A 140 -45.65 -18.59 -0.58
CA ASP A 140 -46.86 -18.66 0.22
C ASP A 140 -46.76 -19.90 1.12
N ALA A 141 -46.74 -19.67 2.43
CA ALA A 141 -46.93 -20.72 3.41
C ALA A 141 -48.30 -21.36 3.10
N TYR A 142 -48.29 -22.49 2.42
CA TYR A 142 -49.47 -23.34 2.33
C TYR A 142 -49.80 -23.72 3.77
N GLU A 143 -50.80 -23.06 4.35
CA GLU A 143 -51.50 -23.56 5.53
C GLU A 143 -52.05 -24.94 5.13
N GLU A 144 -51.31 -25.99 5.49
CA GLU A 144 -51.87 -27.35 5.46
C GLU A 144 -52.98 -27.38 6.52
N ASP A 145 -54.21 -27.19 6.04
CA ASP A 145 -55.42 -27.44 6.80
C ASP A 145 -55.41 -28.91 7.27
N ASP A 146 -55.06 -29.05 8.55
CA ASP A 146 -55.14 -30.22 9.39
C ASP A 146 -56.59 -30.73 9.48
N ASP A 147 -56.94 -31.71 8.65
CA ASP A 147 -58.18 -32.47 8.78
C ASP A 147 -57.94 -33.93 8.41
N HIS A 148 -57.13 -34.67 9.17
CA HIS A 148 -57.13 -36.14 9.11
C HIS A 148 -57.26 -36.84 10.48
N ASP A 149 -58.47 -37.37 10.65
CA ASP A 149 -58.97 -38.23 11.71
C ASP A 149 -58.06 -39.42 12.04
N GLY A 150 -57.77 -39.53 13.34
CA GLY A 150 -57.82 -40.77 14.13
C GLY A 150 -57.37 -42.06 13.47
N HIS A 151 -56.07 -42.38 13.57
CA HIS A 151 -55.64 -43.78 13.60
C HIS A 151 -54.53 -44.01 14.63
N ASP A 152 -54.93 -44.62 15.75
CA ASP A 152 -54.02 -45.26 16.71
C ASP A 152 -53.16 -46.29 15.97
N LYS A 153 -51.90 -45.93 15.70
CA LYS A 153 -50.90 -46.89 15.22
C LYS A 153 -49.73 -46.90 16.19
N ALA A 154 -49.66 -48.00 16.92
CA ALA A 154 -48.62 -48.31 17.87
C ALA A 154 -47.24 -48.24 17.20
N CYS A 155 -46.36 -47.57 17.93
CA CYS A 155 -44.91 -47.59 17.92
C CYS A 155 -44.29 -48.87 17.31
N ASP A 156 -43.67 -48.72 16.16
CA ASP A 156 -42.51 -49.50 15.75
C ASP A 156 -41.36 -48.51 15.51
N ASP A 157 -40.23 -48.85 16.11
CA ASP A 157 -38.96 -48.13 16.13
C ASP A 157 -38.40 -47.96 14.70
N ASP A 158 -38.86 -46.93 13.98
CA ASP A 158 -38.25 -46.56 12.71
C ASP A 158 -37.12 -45.56 13.01
N ASP A 159 -35.92 -46.04 12.72
CA ASP A 159 -34.64 -45.38 12.89
C ASP A 159 -34.72 -44.04 12.17
N GLY A 160 -35.00 -42.98 12.92
CA GLY A 160 -35.21 -41.62 12.43
C GLY A 160 -34.01 -41.19 11.59
N GLU A 161 -34.10 -41.48 10.30
CA GLU A 161 -33.18 -41.05 9.26
C GLU A 161 -33.13 -39.54 9.37
N ASP A 162 -32.02 -39.08 9.94
CA ASP A 162 -31.34 -37.83 9.65
C ASP A 162 -32.27 -36.88 8.91
N ASP A 163 -33.11 -36.19 9.68
CA ASP A 163 -33.69 -34.93 9.27
C ASP A 163 -32.50 -34.00 9.09
N ASP A 164 -31.87 -34.14 7.92
CA ASP A 164 -30.94 -33.24 7.27
C ASP A 164 -31.74 -31.96 7.07
N SER A 165 -32.05 -31.30 8.19
CA SER A 165 -32.55 -29.96 8.27
C SER A 165 -31.45 -29.14 7.65
N TRP A 166 -31.53 -29.00 6.34
CA TRP A 166 -30.71 -28.12 5.53
C TRP A 166 -30.93 -26.75 6.12
N CYS A 167 -30.10 -26.41 7.11
CA CYS A 167 -30.09 -25.10 7.71
C CYS A 167 -29.66 -24.19 6.57
N TYR A 168 -30.66 -23.57 5.94
CA TYR A 168 -30.51 -22.52 4.96
C TYR A 168 -29.67 -21.44 5.61
N MET A 169 -28.36 -21.56 5.43
CA MET A 169 -27.43 -20.55 5.85
C MET A 169 -27.27 -19.64 4.63
N PRO A 170 -27.59 -18.34 4.75
CA PRO A 170 -27.36 -17.41 3.67
C PRO A 170 -25.90 -17.48 3.25
N TRP A 171 -25.70 -17.56 1.93
CA TRP A 171 -24.38 -17.48 1.31
C TRP A 171 -24.24 -16.01 0.95
N TYR A 172 -23.10 -15.40 1.29
CA TYR A 172 -22.84 -14.01 0.93
C TYR A 172 -21.80 -13.99 -0.20
N GLU A 173 -21.96 -13.09 -1.16
CA GLU A 173 -20.91 -12.80 -2.14
C GLU A 173 -19.90 -11.86 -1.52
N ASN A 174 -18.62 -12.00 -1.88
CA ASN A 174 -17.57 -11.11 -1.39
C ASN A 174 -17.62 -9.76 -2.12
N ILE A 175 -18.76 -9.08 -2.07
CA ILE A 175 -19.02 -7.79 -2.69
C ILE A 175 -19.60 -6.89 -1.61
N ILE A 176 -18.95 -5.78 -1.33
CA ILE A 176 -19.40 -4.79 -0.35
C ILE A 176 -20.60 -4.04 -0.94
N VAL A 177 -21.73 -4.05 -0.24
CA VAL A 177 -22.99 -3.40 -0.67
C VAL A 177 -23.40 -2.22 0.21
N ASP A 178 -22.90 -2.19 1.44
CA ASP A 178 -23.21 -1.14 2.41
C ASP A 178 -22.03 -1.04 3.36
N PHE A 179 -21.66 0.17 3.77
CA PHE A 179 -20.57 0.37 4.72
C PHE A 179 -20.71 1.66 5.52
N THR A 180 -20.02 1.71 6.65
CA THR A 180 -19.86 2.91 7.48
C THR A 180 -18.42 3.00 7.94
N HIS A 181 -17.74 4.09 7.61
CA HIS A 181 -16.35 4.31 8.00
C HIS A 181 -16.24 4.92 9.40
N HIS A 182 -15.10 4.69 10.07
CA HIS A 182 -14.84 5.29 11.37
C HIS A 182 -14.47 6.77 11.19
N GLU A 183 -15.16 7.68 11.88
CA GLU A 183 -15.01 9.15 11.70
C GLU A 183 -13.56 9.63 11.86
N ALA A 184 -12.81 9.07 12.83
CA ALA A 184 -11.42 9.44 13.05
C ALA A 184 -10.46 9.09 11.89
N CYS A 185 -10.87 8.27 10.93
CA CYS A 185 -10.03 7.89 9.79
C CYS A 185 -9.96 8.99 8.72
N ASN A 186 -10.96 9.90 8.64
CA ASN A 186 -11.07 10.91 7.58
C ASN A 186 -10.85 10.30 6.19
N VAL A 187 -11.69 9.34 5.82
CA VAL A 187 -11.56 8.61 4.56
C VAL A 187 -12.11 9.48 3.42
N PRO A 188 -11.32 9.78 2.36
CA PRO A 188 -11.79 10.59 1.24
C PRO A 188 -12.92 9.94 0.45
N ASP A 189 -13.87 10.73 -0.06
CA ASP A 189 -15.05 10.24 -0.77
C ASP A 189 -14.71 9.37 -2.00
N ALA A 190 -13.62 9.68 -2.70
CA ALA A 190 -13.13 8.89 -3.83
C ALA A 190 -12.80 7.43 -3.43
N ILE A 191 -12.35 7.21 -2.19
CA ILE A 191 -12.12 5.87 -1.64
C ILE A 191 -13.44 5.20 -1.27
N LEU A 192 -14.36 5.95 -0.66
CA LEU A 192 -15.66 5.44 -0.24
C LEU A 192 -16.47 4.94 -1.44
N TRP A 193 -16.49 5.70 -2.52
CA TRP A 193 -17.14 5.28 -3.77
C TRP A 193 -16.55 3.99 -4.33
N LYS A 194 -15.23 3.80 -4.19
CA LYS A 194 -14.55 2.59 -4.63
C LYS A 194 -14.78 1.41 -3.71
N LEU A 195 -15.04 1.60 -2.42
CA LEU A 195 -15.37 0.49 -1.52
C LEU A 195 -16.69 -0.16 -1.90
N GLU A 196 -17.66 0.63 -2.37
CA GLU A 196 -18.92 0.11 -2.90
C GLU A 196 -18.64 -0.76 -4.13
N CYS A 197 -19.20 -1.96 -4.15
CA CYS A 197 -19.00 -2.98 -5.19
C CYS A 197 -17.58 -3.61 -5.25
N ASN A 198 -16.69 -3.32 -4.30
CA ASN A 198 -15.39 -3.99 -4.22
C ASN A 198 -15.44 -5.25 -3.34
N THR A 199 -14.41 -6.10 -3.49
CA THR A 199 -14.28 -7.34 -2.74
C THR A 199 -13.21 -7.21 -1.66
N ALA A 200 -13.35 -7.88 -0.53
CA ALA A 200 -12.24 -7.98 0.42
C ALA A 200 -11.19 -8.98 -0.10
N ASP A 201 -9.95 -8.54 -0.31
CA ASP A 201 -8.87 -9.38 -0.85
C ASP A 201 -8.50 -10.52 0.10
N PHE A 202 -8.54 -10.23 1.41
CA PHE A 202 -8.12 -11.19 2.42
C PHE A 202 -9.01 -11.14 3.65
N PHE A 203 -9.53 -12.30 4.07
CA PHE A 203 -10.18 -12.43 5.36
C PHE A 203 -9.19 -12.95 6.41
N LEU A 204 -9.03 -12.21 7.51
CA LEU A 204 -8.34 -12.68 8.70
C LEU A 204 -9.02 -13.96 9.20
N ARG A 205 -8.42 -15.11 8.88
CA ARG A 205 -8.97 -16.42 9.24
C ARG A 205 -9.08 -16.52 10.76
N SER A 206 -10.31 -16.66 11.26
CA SER A 206 -10.51 -17.31 12.55
C SER A 206 -10.03 -18.76 12.40
N ARG A 207 -9.21 -19.21 13.36
CA ARG A 207 -8.27 -20.35 13.30
C ARG A 207 -8.86 -21.76 13.06
N ARG A 208 -10.04 -21.90 12.45
CA ARG A 208 -10.75 -23.18 12.20
C ARG A 208 -10.74 -23.62 10.72
N ALA A 209 -9.84 -23.09 9.89
CA ALA A 209 -9.79 -23.34 8.45
C ALA A 209 -9.20 -24.72 8.04
N GLY A 210 -9.70 -25.81 8.62
CA GLY A 210 -9.45 -27.17 8.15
C GLY A 210 -10.57 -27.73 7.26
N ASP A 211 -11.72 -27.08 7.20
CA ASP A 211 -12.98 -27.72 6.79
C ASP A 211 -13.48 -27.38 5.38
N GLY A 212 -12.67 -26.72 4.55
CA GLY A 212 -12.99 -26.43 3.14
C GLY A 212 -14.20 -25.51 2.89
N ARG A 213 -14.99 -25.18 3.92
CA ARG A 213 -16.20 -24.36 3.84
C ARG A 213 -16.00 -23.07 4.63
N PHE A 214 -15.20 -22.15 4.10
CA PHE A 214 -15.18 -20.78 4.63
C PHE A 214 -16.51 -20.12 4.27
N LYS A 215 -17.37 -19.95 5.26
CA LYS A 215 -18.61 -19.19 5.11
C LYS A 215 -18.27 -17.71 5.17
N LEU A 216 -18.61 -16.98 4.12
CA LEU A 216 -18.45 -15.53 4.11
C LEU A 216 -19.42 -14.95 5.16
N PRO A 217 -18.96 -14.06 6.05
CA PRO A 217 -19.85 -13.41 7.00
C PRO A 217 -20.72 -12.36 6.28
N GLY A 218 -21.94 -12.14 6.77
CA GLY A 218 -22.77 -11.03 6.27
C GLY A 218 -22.17 -9.64 6.54
N ALA A 219 -21.27 -9.52 7.53
CA ALA A 219 -20.57 -8.28 7.83
C ALA A 219 -19.10 -8.51 8.25
N ALA A 220 -18.25 -7.53 7.97
CA ALA A 220 -16.86 -7.51 8.40
C ALA A 220 -16.37 -6.10 8.75
N ILE A 221 -15.37 -6.04 9.62
CA ILE A 221 -14.48 -4.87 9.70
C ILE A 221 -13.52 -4.97 8.52
N VAL A 222 -13.57 -4.02 7.60
CA VAL A 222 -12.65 -3.87 6.47
C VAL A 222 -11.69 -2.75 6.80
N PHE A 223 -10.40 -2.99 6.60
CA PHE A 223 -9.37 -2.00 6.88
C PHE A 223 -8.22 -2.10 5.88
N TRP A 224 -7.56 -0.98 5.64
CA TRP A 224 -6.43 -0.86 4.71
C TRP A 224 -5.46 0.23 5.20
N PRO A 225 -4.15 0.11 4.93
CA PRO A 225 -3.20 1.17 5.23
C PRO A 225 -3.54 2.44 4.45
N LYS A 226 -3.39 3.62 5.06
CA LYS A 226 -3.60 4.91 4.39
C LYS A 226 -2.66 5.10 3.20
N SER A 227 -1.48 4.48 3.23
CA SER A 227 -0.54 4.42 2.12
C SER A 227 -1.11 3.80 0.84
N ARG A 228 -2.15 2.96 0.97
CA ARG A 228 -2.83 2.32 -0.16
C ARG A 228 -4.03 3.11 -0.72
N ARG A 229 -4.38 4.27 -0.15
CA ARG A 229 -5.52 5.09 -0.60
C ARG A 229 -5.44 5.37 -2.11
N LEU A 230 -4.27 5.77 -2.63
CA LEU A 230 -4.10 6.04 -4.06
C LEU A 230 -4.35 4.83 -4.94
N THR A 231 -3.80 3.68 -4.56
CA THR A 231 -3.94 2.44 -5.30
C THR A 231 -5.42 2.04 -5.37
N ILE A 232 -6.15 2.21 -4.26
CA ILE A 232 -7.59 1.98 -4.17
C ILE A 232 -8.40 2.98 -5.01
N ALA A 233 -8.04 4.26 -4.97
CA ALA A 233 -8.74 5.31 -5.71
C ALA A 233 -8.60 5.17 -7.24
N GLU A 234 -7.61 4.39 -7.70
CA GLU A 234 -7.14 4.34 -9.08
C GLU A 234 -6.68 5.73 -9.57
N ALA A 235 -6.22 5.82 -10.83
CA ALA A 235 -5.67 7.06 -11.37
C ALA A 235 -6.64 8.24 -11.31
N ILE A 236 -7.94 8.02 -11.59
CA ILE A 236 -8.93 9.11 -11.63
C ILE A 236 -9.19 9.64 -10.21
N GLY A 237 -9.50 8.76 -9.25
CA GLY A 237 -9.75 9.17 -7.88
C GLY A 237 -8.50 9.72 -7.19
N ALA A 238 -7.32 9.15 -7.47
CA ALA A 238 -6.05 9.64 -6.96
C ALA A 238 -5.78 11.10 -7.34
N LEU A 239 -6.13 11.50 -8.57
CA LEU A 239 -5.93 12.87 -9.04
C LEU A 239 -6.90 13.87 -8.42
N GLU A 240 -8.15 13.47 -8.23
CA GLU A 240 -9.14 14.29 -7.51
C GLU A 240 -8.69 14.48 -6.06
N MET A 241 -8.29 13.40 -5.39
CA MET A 241 -7.76 13.45 -4.03
C MET A 241 -6.53 14.34 -3.93
N LEU A 242 -5.57 14.20 -4.85
CA LEU A 242 -4.37 15.02 -4.87
C LEU A 242 -4.71 16.49 -5.10
N ARG A 243 -5.63 16.78 -6.02
CA ARG A 243 -6.09 18.15 -6.28
C ARG A 243 -6.73 18.76 -5.05
N ASP A 244 -7.65 18.05 -4.40
CA ASP A 244 -8.34 18.54 -3.20
C ASP A 244 -7.35 18.78 -2.07
N ALA A 245 -6.39 17.88 -1.88
CA ALA A 245 -5.33 18.07 -0.88
C ALA A 245 -4.40 19.24 -1.21
N ILE A 246 -4.10 19.48 -2.49
CA ILE A 246 -3.34 20.66 -2.92
C ILE A 246 -4.15 21.94 -2.64
N GLU A 247 -5.42 21.97 -3.01
CA GLU A 247 -6.31 23.13 -2.81
C GLU A 247 -6.51 23.44 -1.31
N CYS A 248 -6.55 22.40 -0.46
CA CYS A 248 -6.69 22.53 0.98
C CYS A 248 -5.35 22.71 1.73
N GLY A 249 -4.21 22.49 1.06
CA GLY A 249 -2.88 22.51 1.68
C GLY A 249 -2.61 21.35 2.64
N ASP A 250 -3.25 20.20 2.44
CA ASP A 250 -3.22 19.03 3.33
C ASP A 250 -2.80 17.74 2.61
N VAL A 251 -1.62 17.78 1.97
CA VAL A 251 -1.07 16.62 1.25
C VAL A 251 -0.70 15.47 2.20
N GLY A 252 -0.41 15.78 3.46
CA GLY A 252 0.02 14.80 4.46
C GLY A 252 -1.07 13.80 4.86
N THR A 253 -2.34 14.18 4.84
CA THR A 253 -3.45 13.29 5.24
C THR A 253 -3.80 12.23 4.21
N LEU A 254 -3.38 12.41 2.96
CA LEU A 254 -3.60 11.42 1.91
C LEU A 254 -2.75 10.14 2.10
N GLY A 255 -1.78 10.15 3.04
CA GLY A 255 -0.92 9.00 3.32
C GLY A 255 -0.01 8.64 2.14
N LEU A 256 0.26 9.58 1.24
CA LEU A 256 0.92 9.31 -0.05
C LEU A 256 2.34 8.78 0.13
N GLY A 257 2.51 7.47 0.04
CA GLY A 257 3.77 6.88 -0.39
C GLY A 257 3.91 7.12 -1.88
N LEU A 258 4.79 8.04 -2.29
CA LEU A 258 5.10 8.39 -3.69
C LEU A 258 5.27 7.23 -4.67
N ARG A 259 5.69 6.07 -4.16
CA ARG A 259 5.94 4.86 -4.96
C ARG A 259 4.67 4.32 -5.60
N GLU A 260 3.50 4.73 -5.12
CA GLU A 260 2.22 4.15 -5.53
C GLU A 260 1.40 5.04 -6.45
N PHE A 261 1.88 6.22 -6.84
CA PHE A 261 1.09 7.13 -7.69
C PHE A 261 1.24 6.74 -9.17
N PRO A 262 0.18 6.20 -9.83
CA PRO A 262 0.20 5.94 -11.27
C PRO A 262 -0.09 7.23 -12.03
N CYS A 263 0.76 8.24 -11.88
CA CYS A 263 0.62 9.50 -12.61
C CYS A 263 0.77 9.24 -14.12
N ARG A 264 -0.12 9.81 -14.93
CA ARG A 264 0.06 9.91 -16.38
C ARG A 264 0.62 11.29 -16.72
N GLY A 265 1.17 11.45 -17.92
CA GLY A 265 2.05 12.59 -18.28
C GLY A 265 1.49 14.00 -18.02
N HIS A 266 0.16 14.17 -17.89
CA HIS A 266 -0.46 15.46 -17.60
C HIS A 266 -0.40 15.87 -16.11
N ASP A 267 -0.14 14.93 -15.21
CA ASP A 267 -0.22 15.14 -13.75
C ASP A 267 1.07 15.76 -13.19
N GLY A 268 2.17 15.69 -13.95
CA GLY A 268 3.45 16.26 -13.56
C GLY A 268 3.36 17.77 -13.28
N GLN A 269 2.48 18.49 -13.98
CA GLN A 269 2.35 19.93 -13.79
C GLN A 269 1.78 20.30 -12.40
N LEU A 270 0.94 19.45 -11.81
CA LEU A 270 0.45 19.62 -10.44
C LEU A 270 1.57 19.40 -9.42
N LEU A 271 2.36 18.34 -9.60
CA LEU A 271 3.53 18.07 -8.74
C LEU A 271 4.53 19.23 -8.79
N LEU A 272 4.74 19.80 -9.98
CA LEU A 272 5.64 20.93 -10.17
C LEU A 272 5.15 22.22 -9.48
N GLN A 273 3.84 22.46 -9.47
CA GLN A 273 3.26 23.62 -8.77
C GLN A 273 3.53 23.56 -7.26
N TYR A 274 3.57 22.35 -6.68
CA TYR A 274 3.82 22.15 -5.26
C TYR A 274 5.30 22.31 -4.87
N LYS A 275 6.22 22.22 -5.85
CA LYS A 275 7.69 22.35 -5.67
C LYS A 275 8.28 21.42 -4.61
N ASP A 276 7.63 20.30 -4.35
CA ASP A 276 8.16 19.28 -3.46
C ASP A 276 9.11 18.37 -4.22
N MET A 277 10.39 18.55 -3.96
CA MET A 277 11.46 17.79 -4.58
C MET A 277 11.39 16.31 -4.23
N GLU A 278 10.92 15.98 -3.03
CA GLU A 278 10.78 14.58 -2.61
C GLU A 278 9.74 13.86 -3.46
N LEU A 279 8.70 14.58 -3.93
CA LEU A 279 7.69 14.05 -4.85
C LEU A 279 8.13 14.07 -6.32
N LEU A 280 8.73 15.18 -6.75
CA LEU A 280 9.07 15.41 -8.14
C LEU A 280 10.19 14.48 -8.63
N GLU A 281 11.20 14.22 -7.79
CA GLU A 281 12.33 13.35 -8.15
C GLU A 281 11.88 11.91 -8.46
N PRO A 282 11.19 11.17 -7.57
CA PRO A 282 10.70 9.82 -7.88
C PRO A 282 9.73 9.80 -9.05
N PHE A 283 8.91 10.84 -9.22
CA PHE A 283 7.96 10.89 -10.34
C PHE A 283 8.68 10.95 -11.69
N ILE A 284 9.62 11.89 -11.86
CA ILE A 284 10.48 11.95 -13.06
C ILE A 284 11.26 10.65 -13.17
N ARG A 285 11.89 10.24 -12.06
CA ARG A 285 12.79 9.10 -12.00
C ARG A 285 12.11 7.83 -12.40
N ASP A 286 10.89 7.52 -11.94
CA ASP A 286 10.30 6.17 -11.98
C ASP A 286 9.03 6.09 -12.85
N THR A 287 8.20 7.13 -12.84
CA THR A 287 6.88 7.09 -13.45
C THR A 287 6.88 7.66 -14.87
N GLN A 288 7.68 8.70 -15.12
CA GLN A 288 7.60 9.40 -16.40
C GLN A 288 8.02 8.51 -17.58
N HIS A 289 7.30 8.66 -18.68
CA HIS A 289 7.52 7.96 -19.95
C HIS A 289 7.75 8.97 -21.07
N LEU A 290 8.60 8.61 -22.02
CA LEU A 290 8.93 9.43 -23.18
C LEU A 290 8.34 8.79 -24.45
N PRO A 291 7.02 8.89 -24.68
CA PRO A 291 6.38 8.32 -25.86
C PRO A 291 6.89 8.99 -27.15
N LEU A 292 6.99 8.21 -28.23
CA LEU A 292 7.46 8.70 -29.53
C LEU A 292 6.52 9.78 -30.10
N ASP A 293 5.21 9.58 -29.97
CA ASP A 293 4.17 10.41 -30.60
C ASP A 293 3.72 11.60 -29.72
N GLU A 294 3.88 11.50 -28.40
CA GLU A 294 3.46 12.51 -27.41
C GLU A 294 4.67 13.17 -26.71
N ALA A 295 5.86 13.11 -27.32
CA ALA A 295 7.10 13.60 -26.72
C ALA A 295 7.02 15.06 -26.25
N ASN A 296 6.14 15.87 -26.84
CA ASN A 296 6.00 17.30 -26.55
C ASN A 296 5.54 17.60 -25.11
N ASP A 297 4.60 16.84 -24.56
CA ASP A 297 4.07 17.14 -23.22
C ASP A 297 5.06 16.72 -22.14
N THR A 298 5.66 15.53 -22.27
CA THR A 298 6.76 15.08 -21.39
C THR A 298 7.96 16.02 -21.48
N ALA A 299 8.37 16.43 -22.69
CA ALA A 299 9.49 17.35 -22.87
C ALA A 299 9.22 18.73 -22.24
N ARG A 300 8.02 19.29 -22.45
CA ARG A 300 7.61 20.54 -21.79
C ARG A 300 7.60 20.41 -20.27
N PHE A 301 7.10 19.30 -19.73
CA PHE A 301 7.12 19.03 -18.31
C PHE A 301 8.56 18.94 -17.75
N ILE A 302 9.44 18.19 -18.40
CA ILE A 302 10.86 18.09 -18.02
C ILE A 302 11.53 19.46 -18.05
N HIS A 303 11.36 20.22 -19.14
CA HIS A 303 11.92 21.56 -19.26
C HIS A 303 11.45 22.48 -18.12
N THR A 304 10.14 22.54 -17.88
CA THR A 304 9.57 23.38 -16.82
C THR A 304 10.05 22.93 -15.43
N SER A 305 10.21 21.62 -15.22
CA SER A 305 10.74 21.05 -13.98
C SER A 305 12.18 21.46 -13.74
N LEU A 306 13.03 21.33 -14.76
CA LEU A 306 14.42 21.77 -14.70
C LEU A 306 14.51 23.27 -14.44
N GLU A 307 13.72 24.11 -15.12
CA GLU A 307 13.71 25.57 -14.90
C GLU A 307 13.26 25.97 -13.50
N THR A 308 12.25 25.28 -12.96
CA THR A 308 11.66 25.64 -11.66
C THR A 308 12.52 25.16 -10.49
N CYS A 309 13.08 23.95 -10.58
CA CYS A 309 13.74 23.27 -9.47
C CYS A 309 15.28 23.23 -9.58
N SER A 310 15.83 23.79 -10.66
CA SER A 310 17.23 23.69 -11.07
C SER A 310 17.67 22.28 -11.49
N TRP A 311 18.46 22.20 -12.55
CA TRP A 311 18.97 20.92 -13.04
C TRP A 311 19.84 20.14 -12.03
N PRO A 312 20.67 20.75 -11.16
CA PRO A 312 21.52 19.97 -10.25
C PRO A 312 20.73 19.11 -9.28
N ALA A 313 19.59 19.61 -8.81
CA ALA A 313 18.72 18.86 -7.91
C ALA A 313 18.05 17.68 -8.65
N LEU A 314 17.62 17.89 -9.89
CA LEU A 314 16.93 16.87 -10.68
C LEU A 314 17.86 15.93 -11.47
N LEU A 315 19.17 16.17 -11.51
CA LEU A 315 20.10 15.39 -12.33
C LEU A 315 20.01 13.87 -12.05
N PRO A 316 20.04 13.38 -10.80
CA PRO A 316 19.98 11.93 -10.54
C PRO A 316 18.67 11.29 -11.04
N ALA A 317 17.56 12.02 -10.92
CA ALA A 317 16.25 11.59 -11.41
C ALA A 317 16.23 11.56 -12.95
N MET A 318 16.80 12.58 -13.59
CA MET A 318 16.91 12.67 -15.05
C MET A 318 17.80 11.58 -15.65
N GLU A 319 18.97 11.31 -15.06
CA GLU A 319 19.86 10.23 -15.50
C GLU A 319 19.15 8.87 -15.47
N SER A 320 18.45 8.59 -14.37
CA SER A 320 17.69 7.35 -14.19
C SER A 320 16.49 7.25 -15.13
N PHE A 321 15.77 8.36 -15.35
CA PHE A 321 14.67 8.45 -16.30
C PHE A 321 15.15 8.14 -17.72
N LEU A 322 16.22 8.78 -18.17
CA LEU A 322 16.78 8.59 -19.50
C LEU A 322 17.38 7.20 -19.69
N ALA A 323 18.07 6.67 -18.67
CA ALA A 323 18.57 5.30 -18.67
C ALA A 323 17.42 4.28 -18.83
N ARG A 324 16.31 4.45 -18.11
CA ARG A 324 15.13 3.60 -18.30
C ARG A 324 14.51 3.76 -19.68
N ALA A 325 14.38 4.99 -20.19
CA ALA A 325 13.86 5.23 -21.53
C ALA A 325 14.74 4.55 -22.60
N ALA A 326 16.05 4.56 -22.40
CA ALA A 326 17.03 3.95 -23.30
C ALA A 326 16.85 2.42 -23.39
N ARG A 327 16.55 1.75 -22.26
CA ARG A 327 16.22 0.30 -22.23
C ARG A 327 14.99 -0.06 -23.05
N LYS A 328 14.04 0.87 -23.19
CA LYS A 328 12.81 0.68 -23.99
C LYS A 328 13.03 0.95 -25.49
N SER A 329 14.26 1.24 -25.91
CA SER A 329 14.68 1.48 -27.31
C SER A 329 14.15 2.77 -27.95
N ASP A 330 13.80 3.79 -27.16
CA ASP A 330 13.31 5.09 -27.66
C ASP A 330 14.45 6.07 -28.00
N ALA A 331 15.47 5.61 -28.71
CA ALA A 331 16.69 6.40 -28.94
C ALA A 331 16.42 7.73 -29.67
N SER A 332 15.48 7.74 -30.62
CA SER A 332 15.09 8.95 -31.35
C SER A 332 14.49 10.01 -30.43
N ALA A 333 13.55 9.61 -29.55
CA ALA A 333 12.89 10.53 -28.63
C ALA A 333 13.87 11.12 -27.60
N ILE A 334 14.79 10.30 -27.08
CA ILE A 334 15.83 10.74 -26.16
C ILE A 334 16.76 11.76 -26.82
N CYS A 335 17.29 11.44 -28.01
CA CYS A 335 18.17 12.37 -28.74
C CYS A 335 17.43 13.68 -29.07
N ARG A 336 16.16 13.60 -29.49
CA ARG A 336 15.34 14.79 -29.80
C ARG A 336 15.10 15.65 -28.56
N LEU A 337 14.82 15.05 -27.41
CA LEU A 337 14.67 15.76 -26.13
C LEU A 337 15.98 16.48 -25.76
N LEU A 338 17.10 15.76 -25.72
CA LEU A 338 18.40 16.33 -25.35
C LEU A 338 18.84 17.43 -26.33
N ALA A 339 18.65 17.23 -27.65
CA ALA A 339 18.95 18.24 -28.66
C ALA A 339 18.05 19.49 -28.52
N SER A 340 16.78 19.32 -28.14
CA SER A 340 15.88 20.45 -27.87
C SER A 340 16.33 21.24 -26.64
N LEU A 341 16.64 20.55 -25.54
CA LEU A 341 17.15 21.17 -24.31
C LEU A 341 18.50 21.90 -24.55
N ALA A 342 19.32 21.40 -25.47
CA ALA A 342 20.57 22.01 -25.91
C ALA A 342 20.40 23.20 -26.87
N GLY A 343 19.20 23.41 -27.41
CA GLY A 343 18.95 24.42 -28.45
C GLY A 343 19.55 24.08 -29.81
N LEU A 344 19.75 22.80 -30.10
CA LEU A 344 20.28 22.29 -31.37
C LEU A 344 19.17 21.93 -32.36
N ALA A 345 17.99 21.60 -31.85
CA ALA A 345 16.84 21.26 -32.69
C ALA A 345 16.34 22.46 -33.49
N SER A 346 15.82 22.20 -34.69
CA SER A 346 15.15 23.22 -35.51
C SER A 346 13.88 23.72 -34.81
N ALA A 347 13.36 24.90 -35.18
CA ALA A 347 12.14 25.42 -34.57
C ALA A 347 10.91 24.50 -34.79
N ASP A 348 10.88 23.77 -35.90
CA ASP A 348 9.79 22.85 -36.24
C ASP A 348 9.97 21.47 -35.55
N ASP A 349 11.20 21.10 -35.21
CA ASP A 349 11.52 19.81 -34.58
C ASP A 349 11.67 19.89 -33.05
N ALA A 350 11.89 21.08 -32.48
CA ALA A 350 12.07 21.25 -31.04
C ALA A 350 10.82 20.84 -30.26
N VAL A 351 10.99 19.92 -29.30
CA VAL A 351 9.88 19.43 -28.44
C VAL A 351 9.69 20.28 -27.18
N CYS A 352 10.70 21.09 -26.84
CA CYS A 352 10.69 22.06 -25.75
C CYS A 352 11.69 23.20 -26.05
N PRO A 353 11.58 24.35 -25.36
CA PRO A 353 12.58 25.42 -25.46
C PRO A 353 13.96 24.96 -24.96
N PRO A 354 15.04 25.66 -25.37
CA PRO A 354 16.38 25.40 -24.84
C PRO A 354 16.49 25.81 -23.37
N LEU A 355 17.24 25.05 -22.59
CA LEU A 355 17.55 25.40 -21.21
C LEU A 355 18.44 26.64 -21.16
N THR A 356 18.08 27.59 -20.31
CA THR A 356 18.79 28.86 -20.14
C THR A 356 19.68 28.91 -18.90
N GLN A 357 19.68 27.83 -18.12
CA GLN A 357 20.43 27.73 -16.87
C GLN A 357 21.95 27.64 -17.11
N PRO A 358 22.77 28.13 -16.16
CA PRO A 358 24.22 27.95 -16.24
C PRO A 358 24.59 26.47 -16.20
N TYR A 359 25.69 26.12 -16.87
CA TYR A 359 26.23 24.75 -16.90
C TYR A 359 25.25 23.70 -17.48
N THR A 360 24.37 24.14 -18.38
CA THR A 360 23.46 23.25 -19.11
C THR A 360 24.24 22.19 -19.89
N GLY A 361 25.46 22.51 -20.34
CA GLY A 361 26.31 21.58 -21.06
C GLY A 361 26.69 20.34 -20.28
N GLU A 362 27.06 20.49 -19.01
CA GLU A 362 27.44 19.40 -18.12
C GLU A 362 26.25 18.57 -17.74
N PHE A 363 25.10 19.20 -17.49
CA PHE A 363 23.84 18.49 -17.33
C PHE A 363 23.55 17.57 -18.53
N LEU A 364 23.63 18.13 -19.75
CA LEU A 364 23.39 17.37 -20.99
C LEU A 364 24.43 16.26 -21.19
N LYS A 365 25.70 16.52 -20.88
CA LYS A 365 26.78 15.54 -20.98
C LYS A 365 26.59 14.37 -19.99
N SER A 366 26.22 14.66 -18.74
CA SER A 366 25.91 13.63 -17.75
C SER A 366 24.70 12.80 -18.17
N CYS A 367 23.64 13.45 -18.63
CA CYS A 367 22.46 12.78 -19.19
C CYS A 367 22.82 11.87 -20.39
N TRP A 368 23.63 12.37 -21.31
CA TRP A 368 24.11 11.58 -22.46
C TRP A 368 24.92 10.37 -22.03
N GLN A 369 25.83 10.55 -21.07
CA GLN A 369 26.64 9.46 -20.53
C GLN A 369 25.78 8.37 -19.87
N ALA A 370 24.75 8.76 -19.10
CA ALA A 370 23.81 7.82 -18.48
C ALA A 370 23.09 6.97 -19.55
N VAL A 371 22.74 7.59 -20.67
CA VAL A 371 22.07 6.91 -21.80
C VAL A 371 23.02 5.99 -22.56
N VAL A 372 24.25 6.42 -22.86
CA VAL A 372 25.23 5.65 -23.67
C VAL A 372 25.74 4.40 -22.94
N ILE A 373 25.70 4.37 -21.60
CA ILE A 373 26.10 3.20 -20.82
C ILE A 373 25.04 2.07 -20.91
N GLU A 374 23.79 2.39 -21.24
CA GLU A 374 22.72 1.39 -21.33
C GLU A 374 22.89 0.52 -22.59
N PRO A 375 22.99 -0.82 -22.45
CA PRO A 375 23.40 -1.71 -23.55
C PRO A 375 22.38 -1.83 -24.70
N GLU A 376 21.11 -1.52 -24.41
CA GLU A 376 20.04 -1.44 -25.41
C GLU A 376 20.09 -0.14 -26.20
N PHE A 377 20.78 0.90 -25.71
CA PHE A 377 20.91 2.17 -26.40
C PHE A 377 21.94 2.06 -27.54
N ARG A 378 21.45 2.01 -28.78
CA ARG A 378 22.30 1.90 -29.98
C ARG A 378 22.00 3.01 -30.97
N PRO A 379 22.54 4.22 -30.74
CA PRO A 379 22.31 5.35 -31.63
C PRO A 379 22.81 5.05 -33.05
N GLY A 380 23.89 4.27 -33.18
CA GLY A 380 24.49 3.93 -34.47
C GLY A 380 23.69 2.95 -35.35
N ASN A 381 22.66 2.28 -34.83
CA ASN A 381 21.85 1.36 -35.64
C ASN A 381 20.87 2.10 -36.57
N ALA A 382 20.49 3.31 -36.20
CA ALA A 382 19.69 4.24 -37.00
C ALA A 382 20.00 5.66 -36.52
N PRO A 383 21.17 6.22 -36.87
CA PRO A 383 21.60 7.53 -36.37
C PRO A 383 20.57 8.57 -36.80
N THR A 384 19.95 9.20 -35.81
CA THR A 384 19.07 10.34 -36.04
C THR A 384 19.92 11.59 -36.24
N GLU A 385 19.38 12.58 -36.96
CA GLU A 385 20.02 13.89 -37.08
C GLU A 385 20.37 14.47 -35.70
N HIS A 386 19.48 14.31 -34.71
CA HIS A 386 19.67 14.74 -33.33
C HIS A 386 20.88 14.09 -32.65
N CYS A 387 21.14 12.80 -32.93
CA CYS A 387 22.31 12.12 -32.39
C CYS A 387 23.61 12.71 -32.95
N ILE A 388 23.67 12.98 -34.25
CA ILE A 388 24.84 13.57 -34.91
C ILE A 388 25.09 14.99 -34.37
N LEU A 389 24.00 15.76 -34.18
CA LEU A 389 24.08 17.10 -33.62
C LEU A 389 24.59 17.11 -32.17
N LEU A 390 24.14 16.15 -31.35
CA LEU A 390 24.61 16.01 -29.97
C LEU A 390 26.08 15.62 -29.88
N ASP A 391 26.52 14.66 -30.71
CA ASP A 391 27.93 14.23 -30.76
C ASP A 391 28.83 15.43 -31.13
N TRP A 392 28.47 16.15 -32.19
CA TRP A 392 29.15 17.38 -32.59
C TRP A 392 29.17 18.45 -31.48
N TYR A 393 28.04 18.66 -30.79
CA TYR A 393 27.92 19.64 -29.71
C TYR A 393 28.83 19.30 -28.51
N PHE A 394 28.90 18.03 -28.14
CA PHE A 394 29.74 17.58 -27.03
C PHE A 394 31.24 17.65 -27.33
N ASP A 395 31.62 17.39 -28.57
CA ASP A 395 33.03 17.43 -29.00
C ASP A 395 33.54 18.85 -29.22
N ASP A 396 32.79 19.70 -29.94
CA ASP A 396 33.30 20.99 -30.41
C ASP A 396 32.90 22.18 -29.51
N PHE A 397 31.77 22.07 -28.80
CA PHE A 397 31.11 23.25 -28.22
C PHE A 397 31.20 23.35 -26.70
N LEU A 398 31.06 22.23 -25.98
CA LEU A 398 31.15 22.22 -24.51
C LEU A 398 32.54 22.56 -23.95
N PRO A 399 33.67 22.14 -24.55
CA PRO A 399 34.98 22.45 -23.98
C PRO A 399 35.33 23.95 -24.03
N THR A 400 34.73 24.69 -24.97
CA THR A 400 35.25 26.01 -25.41
C THR A 400 34.50 27.21 -24.85
N ARG A 401 33.32 27.03 -24.23
CA ARG A 401 32.49 28.13 -23.74
C ARG A 401 32.65 28.40 -22.24
N PRO A 402 33.10 29.60 -21.82
CA PRO A 402 33.31 29.93 -20.41
C PRO A 402 32.07 29.83 -19.51
N GLY A 403 30.85 29.78 -20.07
CA GLY A 403 29.58 29.66 -19.33
C GLY A 403 29.00 28.24 -19.25
N ASP A 404 29.50 27.33 -20.07
CA ASP A 404 28.94 25.97 -20.29
C ASP A 404 29.88 24.88 -19.77
N ASN A 405 30.88 25.28 -18.99
CA ASN A 405 31.80 24.40 -18.28
C ASN A 405 32.10 25.02 -16.91
N TYR A 406 31.81 24.27 -15.85
CA TYR A 406 32.00 24.63 -14.46
C TYR A 406 33.48 24.94 -14.27
N LEU A 407 34.35 24.06 -14.75
CA LEU A 407 35.79 24.31 -14.74
C LEU A 407 36.15 25.54 -15.59
N GLY A 408 35.40 25.84 -16.65
CA GLY A 408 35.58 27.04 -17.48
C GLY A 408 35.33 28.37 -16.76
N GLN A 409 34.44 28.39 -15.77
CA GLN A 409 34.22 29.58 -14.93
C GLN A 409 35.27 29.75 -13.84
N TRP A 410 35.87 28.65 -13.38
CA TRP A 410 36.81 28.65 -12.25
C TRP A 410 38.28 28.60 -12.69
N LEU A 411 38.57 28.21 -13.93
CA LEU A 411 39.92 28.14 -14.47
C LEU A 411 40.17 29.27 -15.48
N PRO A 412 41.34 29.94 -15.42
CA PRO A 412 41.70 30.95 -16.41
C PRO A 412 41.78 30.35 -17.82
N PRO A 413 41.42 31.10 -18.88
CA PRO A 413 41.36 30.60 -20.27
C PRO A 413 42.56 29.79 -20.78
N PRO A 414 43.82 30.07 -20.38
CA PRO A 414 44.98 29.27 -20.81
C PRO A 414 44.97 27.81 -20.33
N LEU A 415 44.14 27.45 -19.35
CA LEU A 415 44.02 26.08 -18.82
C LEU A 415 42.87 25.28 -19.45
N LEU A 416 42.12 25.88 -20.37
CA LEU A 416 40.97 25.28 -21.06
C LEU A 416 41.27 24.87 -22.52
N LEU A 417 42.53 25.04 -22.97
CA LEU A 417 42.99 24.75 -24.33
C LEU A 417 43.77 23.43 -24.42
#